data_AF-A0A1I0NJL7-F1
#
_entry.id   AF-A0A1I0NJL7-F1
#
_cell.length_a   1.000
_cell.length_b   1.000
_cell.length_c   1.000
_cell.angle_alpha   90.00
_cell.angle_beta   90.00
_cell.angle_gamma   90.00
#
_symmetry.space_group_name_H-M   'P 1'
#
loop_
_entity.id
_entity.type
_entity.pdbx_description
1 polymer ?
#
loop_
_entity_poly.entity_id
_entity_poly.type
_entity_poly.pdbx_seq_one_letter_code
_entity_poly.pdbx_strand_id
1 'polypeptide(L)'
;MKRKTSLVPLNHFNCARFIDLTNVRLSFLSLLVFSCLTIIHQASDAQKISRIDQSFVKDLEDTIPLMLVNLASVNIRCSESKDGQIIMSVSGGQPPYTYSIPGYIEQSDSVIKHLEAAKYNCRITDSNGDYVEGIITVKKEWRYCSIFVPSAFSPNGDGLNDVFRVKIQDDISEFHMLIYDRWGHLVFESHDPTKGWDGTQGSLQAPANTYLWAVTYLDNKKQDTKQQGVLTLVR
;
A
#
# COMPACT_ATOMS: atom_id res chain seq x y z
N MET A 1 18.55 13.23 -17.92
CA MET A 1 18.39 14.44 -17.06
C MET A 1 17.08 14.24 -16.29
N LYS A 2 17.13 13.86 -15.00
CA LYS A 2 15.93 13.46 -14.23
C LYS A 2 15.22 14.71 -13.68
N ARG A 3 13.94 14.91 -13.97
CA ARG A 3 13.18 16.09 -13.53
C ARG A 3 12.23 15.71 -12.39
N LYS A 4 12.25 16.50 -11.32
CA LYS A 4 11.34 16.44 -10.17
C LYS A 4 10.39 17.64 -10.30
N THR A 5 9.09 17.42 -10.39
CA THR A 5 8.12 18.49 -10.70
C THR A 5 7.28 18.82 -9.47
N SER A 6 7.26 20.10 -9.08
CA SER A 6 6.45 20.66 -7.98
C SER A 6 5.32 21.52 -8.57
N LEU A 7 4.16 21.49 -7.90
CA LEU A 7 2.87 22.06 -8.30
C LEU A 7 2.83 23.60 -8.33
N VAL A 8 2.09 24.16 -9.31
CA VAL A 8 1.59 25.56 -9.33
C VAL A 8 0.15 25.57 -9.88
N PRO A 9 -0.80 26.33 -9.31
CA PRO A 9 -2.22 26.28 -9.70
C PRO A 9 -2.60 27.26 -10.83
N LEU A 10 -3.60 26.86 -11.64
CA LEU A 10 -4.22 27.62 -12.74
C LEU A 10 -5.14 28.74 -12.24
N ASN A 11 -5.21 29.85 -13.00
CA ASN A 11 -6.36 30.75 -12.98
C ASN A 11 -6.79 31.18 -14.40
N HIS A 12 -8.11 31.33 -14.52
CA HIS A 12 -8.98 31.49 -15.69
C HIS A 12 -8.65 32.63 -16.68
N PHE A 13 -8.91 32.37 -17.98
CA PHE A 13 -9.16 33.40 -19.00
C PHE A 13 -10.61 33.32 -19.49
N ASN A 14 -11.32 34.46 -19.41
CA ASN A 14 -12.68 34.66 -19.91
C ASN A 14 -12.69 35.14 -21.37
N CYS A 15 -13.69 34.70 -22.12
CA CYS A 15 -14.01 35.05 -23.50
C CYS A 15 -15.29 35.92 -23.53
N ALA A 16 -15.30 37.09 -24.21
CA ALA A 16 -16.51 37.69 -24.82
C ALA A 16 -16.32 39.07 -25.50
N ARG A 17 -16.84 39.15 -26.74
CA ARG A 17 -17.53 40.27 -27.46
C ARG A 17 -16.72 41.55 -27.82
N PHE A 18 -17.01 42.33 -28.86
CA PHE A 18 -18.26 42.71 -29.55
C PHE A 18 -17.97 43.13 -31.03
N ILE A 19 -18.94 42.93 -31.93
CA ILE A 19 -19.01 43.46 -33.29
C ILE A 19 -19.78 44.79 -33.25
N ASP A 20 -19.39 45.80 -34.04
CA ASP A 20 -20.36 46.76 -34.58
C ASP A 20 -19.93 47.37 -35.93
N LEU A 21 -20.89 47.48 -36.83
CA LEU A 21 -20.81 48.00 -38.21
C LEU A 21 -21.59 49.32 -38.27
N THR A 22 -21.11 50.35 -38.99
CA THR A 22 -21.99 51.28 -39.76
C THR A 22 -21.23 52.31 -40.63
N ASN A 23 -21.44 52.19 -41.94
CA ASN A 23 -21.71 53.22 -42.98
C ASN A 23 -21.03 54.60 -43.01
N VAL A 24 -20.33 54.91 -44.13
CA VAL A 24 -20.42 56.20 -44.85
C VAL A 24 -20.38 55.97 -46.38
N ARG A 25 -21.21 56.73 -47.11
CA ARG A 25 -21.64 56.59 -48.53
C ARG A 25 -20.67 57.15 -49.60
N LEU A 26 -20.66 56.43 -50.74
CA LEU A 26 -20.62 56.79 -52.18
C LEU A 26 -20.33 58.23 -52.67
N SER A 27 -19.51 58.35 -53.73
CA SER A 27 -19.89 59.07 -54.98
C SER A 27 -18.94 58.88 -56.20
N PHE A 28 -19.56 58.59 -57.35
CA PHE A 28 -19.32 58.97 -58.76
C PHE A 28 -18.11 58.47 -59.64
N LEU A 29 -18.48 57.56 -60.57
CA LEU A 29 -18.17 57.42 -62.01
C LEU A 29 -16.85 57.94 -62.62
N SER A 30 -16.11 57.08 -63.34
CA SER A 30 -16.09 57.06 -64.83
C SER A 30 -15.19 55.95 -65.40
N LEU A 31 -15.45 55.66 -66.68
CA LEU A 31 -15.13 54.49 -67.50
C LEU A 31 -13.66 54.41 -68.02
N LEU A 32 -13.32 53.18 -68.48
CA LEU A 32 -12.33 52.81 -69.53
C LEU A 32 -10.86 52.57 -69.16
N VAL A 33 -10.54 51.28 -69.00
CA VAL A 33 -9.51 50.52 -69.72
C VAL A 33 -8.38 51.36 -70.34
N PHE A 34 -7.30 51.54 -69.59
CA PHE A 34 -5.98 51.78 -70.15
C PHE A 34 -5.02 50.70 -69.67
N SER A 35 -4.54 49.94 -70.66
CA SER A 35 -3.23 49.31 -70.75
C SER A 35 -2.77 48.41 -69.59
N CYS A 36 -2.91 47.12 -69.85
CA CYS A 36 -1.88 46.12 -69.58
C CYS A 36 -0.46 46.70 -69.66
N LEU A 37 0.20 46.87 -68.51
CA LEU A 37 1.60 46.50 -68.27
C LEU A 37 1.92 46.67 -66.77
N THR A 38 2.51 45.64 -66.16
CA THR A 38 3.12 45.62 -64.81
C THR A 38 2.14 45.92 -63.66
N ILE A 39 1.66 44.94 -62.88
CA ILE A 39 2.44 44.18 -61.89
C ILE A 39 1.83 42.77 -61.75
N ILE A 40 2.46 41.78 -62.38
CA ILE A 40 2.51 40.43 -61.80
C ILE A 40 3.77 40.45 -60.94
N HIS A 41 3.65 40.73 -59.65
CA HIS A 41 4.57 40.30 -58.59
C HIS A 41 4.14 40.99 -57.28
N GLN A 42 3.17 40.40 -56.60
CA GLN A 42 3.19 40.19 -55.15
C GLN A 42 2.01 39.31 -54.74
N ALA A 43 2.01 38.11 -55.31
CA ALA A 43 1.43 36.94 -54.66
C ALA A 43 2.60 36.03 -54.25
N SER A 44 3.52 36.54 -53.42
CA SER A 44 4.62 35.75 -52.85
C SER A 44 4.70 35.81 -51.32
N ASP A 45 3.78 36.51 -50.64
CA ASP A 45 3.75 36.58 -49.18
C ASP A 45 2.54 35.90 -48.53
N ALA A 46 1.83 35.03 -49.27
CA ALA A 46 0.77 34.17 -48.74
C ALA A 46 1.03 32.66 -48.91
N GLN A 47 2.26 32.26 -49.22
CA GLN A 47 2.68 30.84 -49.28
C GLN A 47 3.94 30.53 -48.45
N LYS A 48 4.26 31.38 -47.46
CA LYS A 48 5.36 31.14 -46.50
C LYS A 48 4.87 30.94 -45.08
N ILE A 49 3.71 30.28 -44.91
CA ILE A 49 3.28 29.71 -43.62
C ILE A 49 2.73 28.31 -43.89
N SER A 50 3.57 27.40 -44.36
CA SER A 50 3.19 25.98 -44.48
C SER A 50 4.40 25.07 -44.37
N ARG A 51 5.20 25.24 -43.31
CA ARG A 51 6.09 24.21 -42.76
C ARG A 51 6.26 24.45 -41.26
N ILE A 52 5.16 24.42 -40.52
CA ILE A 52 5.28 23.90 -39.16
C ILE A 52 5.42 22.40 -39.39
N ASP A 53 6.62 21.89 -39.13
CA ASP A 53 6.89 20.46 -39.24
C ASP A 53 5.84 19.73 -38.41
N GLN A 54 5.00 18.89 -39.05
CA GLN A 54 3.99 18.12 -38.33
C GLN A 54 4.63 17.16 -37.32
N SER A 55 5.94 16.90 -37.44
CA SER A 55 6.73 16.22 -36.41
C SER A 55 6.77 17.00 -35.09
N PHE A 56 6.79 18.34 -35.14
CA PHE A 56 6.84 19.22 -33.97
C PHE A 56 5.50 19.33 -33.23
N VAL A 57 4.39 19.09 -33.93
CA VAL A 57 3.04 19.07 -33.33
C VAL A 57 2.71 17.71 -32.69
N LYS A 58 3.46 16.65 -33.03
CA LYS A 58 3.31 15.32 -32.42
C LYS A 58 3.86 15.26 -30.98
N ASP A 59 4.67 16.23 -30.56
CA ASP A 59 5.32 16.26 -29.26
C ASP A 59 4.48 16.95 -28.16
N LEU A 60 3.21 17.30 -28.45
CA LEU A 60 2.26 17.90 -27.52
C LEU A 60 1.02 17.02 -27.28
N GLU A 61 1.18 15.70 -27.27
CA GLU A 61 0.19 14.84 -26.62
C GLU A 61 0.38 14.97 -25.10
N ASP A 62 -0.59 15.61 -24.45
CA ASP A 62 -0.72 15.79 -23.00
C ASP A 62 -0.63 14.43 -22.29
N THR A 63 0.59 14.01 -21.99
CA THR A 63 0.82 12.81 -21.20
C THR A 63 0.46 13.16 -19.77
N ILE A 64 -0.55 12.49 -19.21
CA ILE A 64 -0.92 12.67 -17.80
C ILE A 64 0.32 12.35 -16.98
N PRO A 65 0.83 13.27 -16.14
CA PRO A 65 2.05 13.02 -15.38
C PRO A 65 1.83 11.84 -14.43
N LEU A 66 2.86 11.01 -14.25
CA LEU A 66 2.83 9.93 -13.27
C LEU A 66 2.67 10.53 -11.87
N MET A 67 1.64 10.08 -11.14
CA MET A 67 1.31 10.54 -9.80
C MET A 67 1.04 9.36 -8.86
N LEU A 68 1.53 9.47 -7.63
CA LEU A 68 1.23 8.53 -6.56
C LEU A 68 -0.16 8.85 -5.98
N VAL A 69 -1.12 7.96 -6.20
CA VAL A 69 -2.52 8.11 -5.74
C VAL A 69 -2.69 7.56 -4.33
N ASN A 70 -2.11 6.40 -4.06
CA ASN A 70 -2.20 5.77 -2.75
C ASN A 70 -0.89 5.07 -2.40
N LEU A 71 -0.53 5.18 -1.13
CA LEU A 71 0.54 4.43 -0.51
C LEU A 71 0.07 3.99 0.86
N ALA A 72 -0.22 2.71 1.00
CA ALA A 72 -0.76 2.11 2.20
C ALA A 72 0.10 0.92 2.64
N SER A 73 0.08 0.60 3.94
CA SER A 73 0.81 -0.53 4.51
C SER A 73 -0.11 -1.39 5.36
N VAL A 74 0.06 -2.70 5.25
CA VAL A 74 -0.46 -3.69 6.20
C VAL A 74 0.66 -4.00 7.19
N ASN A 75 0.38 -3.78 8.48
CA ASN A 75 1.34 -3.98 9.55
C ASN A 75 1.60 -5.47 9.81
N ILE A 76 2.75 -5.73 10.43
CA ILE A 76 3.14 -7.08 10.83
C ILE A 76 2.38 -7.47 12.08
N ARG A 77 1.90 -8.72 12.11
CA ARG A 77 1.15 -9.25 13.25
C ARG A 77 2.07 -9.53 14.44
N CYS A 78 3.15 -10.30 14.24
CA CYS A 78 4.05 -10.76 15.31
C CYS A 78 5.52 -10.43 15.08
N SER A 79 6.33 -10.42 16.14
CA SER A 79 7.74 -10.00 16.07
C SER A 79 8.60 -10.82 15.10
N GLU A 80 8.25 -12.09 14.89
CA GLU A 80 9.00 -13.04 14.03
C GLU A 80 8.36 -13.27 12.65
N SER A 81 7.18 -12.70 12.41
CA SER A 81 6.49 -12.85 11.13
C SER A 81 6.99 -11.81 10.12
N LYS A 82 7.27 -12.25 8.89
CA LYS A 82 7.46 -11.37 7.73
C LYS A 82 6.19 -11.37 6.91
N ASP A 83 5.11 -10.81 7.44
CA ASP A 83 3.79 -10.79 6.80
C ASP A 83 3.31 -9.37 6.45
N GLY A 84 4.18 -8.37 6.63
CA GLY A 84 3.93 -6.98 6.28
C GLY A 84 3.74 -6.81 4.78
N GLN A 85 2.92 -5.83 4.40
CA GLN A 85 2.62 -5.55 2.99
C GLN A 85 2.62 -4.04 2.72
N ILE A 86 2.95 -3.67 1.49
CA ILE A 86 2.79 -2.31 0.97
C ILE A 86 1.93 -2.38 -0.29
N ILE A 87 0.91 -1.53 -0.34
CA ILE A 87 -0.02 -1.39 -1.46
C ILE A 87 0.24 -0.03 -2.10
N MET A 88 0.55 -0.04 -3.38
CA MET A 88 0.84 1.14 -4.17
C MET A 88 -0.22 1.35 -5.25
N SER A 89 -0.61 2.59 -5.50
CA SER A 89 -1.50 2.90 -6.61
C SER A 89 -1.07 4.21 -7.27
N VAL A 90 -1.09 4.22 -8.61
CA VAL A 90 -0.66 5.36 -9.43
C VAL A 90 -1.72 5.74 -10.44
N SER A 91 -1.64 6.98 -10.91
CA SER A 91 -2.37 7.49 -12.07
C SER A 91 -1.41 8.24 -13.00
N GLY A 92 -1.77 8.33 -14.28
CA GLY A 92 -0.91 8.90 -15.32
C GLY A 92 0.34 8.04 -15.60
N GLY A 93 1.28 8.59 -16.36
CA GLY A 93 2.45 7.89 -16.89
C GLY A 93 2.09 6.91 -18.02
N GLN A 94 3.10 6.22 -18.53
CA GLN A 94 2.92 5.21 -19.58
C GLN A 94 3.08 3.78 -19.02
N PRO A 95 2.04 2.94 -19.05
CA PRO A 95 2.17 1.54 -18.66
C PRO A 95 3.06 0.76 -19.63
N PRO A 96 3.68 -0.36 -19.19
CA PRO A 96 3.54 -1.00 -17.88
C PRO A 96 4.30 -0.27 -16.77
N TYR A 97 3.84 -0.46 -15.53
CA TYR A 97 4.51 0.07 -14.34
C TYR A 97 5.37 -1.00 -13.67
N THR A 98 6.49 -0.54 -13.10
CA THR A 98 7.37 -1.32 -12.22
C THR A 98 7.30 -0.76 -10.81
N TYR A 99 6.96 -1.60 -9.85
CA TYR A 99 6.86 -1.28 -8.43
C TYR A 99 8.10 -1.80 -7.71
N SER A 100 8.81 -0.95 -6.98
CA SER A 100 10.07 -1.32 -6.35
C SER A 100 10.31 -0.68 -4.99
N ILE A 101 11.16 -1.35 -4.22
CA ILE A 101 11.90 -0.80 -3.09
C ILE A 101 13.37 -0.90 -3.49
N PRO A 102 14.03 0.20 -3.87
CA PRO A 102 15.38 0.16 -4.42
C PRO A 102 16.37 -0.57 -3.51
N GLY A 103 17.08 -1.55 -4.07
CA GLY A 103 18.03 -2.40 -3.33
C GLY A 103 17.39 -3.56 -2.56
N TYR A 104 16.08 -3.77 -2.69
CA TYR A 104 15.36 -4.86 -2.03
C TYR A 104 14.53 -5.71 -3.00
N ILE A 105 13.58 -5.11 -3.72
CA ILE A 105 12.68 -5.83 -4.64
C ILE A 105 12.19 -4.93 -5.77
N GLU A 106 11.97 -5.51 -6.95
CA GLU A 106 11.27 -4.89 -8.09
C GLU A 106 10.30 -5.91 -8.70
N GLN A 107 9.08 -5.49 -9.03
CA GLN A 107 8.02 -6.37 -9.53
C GLN A 107 6.96 -5.60 -10.34
N SER A 108 6.08 -6.32 -11.05
CA SER A 108 4.94 -5.74 -11.77
C SER A 108 3.65 -5.67 -10.94
N ASP A 109 3.59 -6.38 -9.80
CA ASP A 109 2.45 -6.34 -8.88
C ASP A 109 2.52 -5.06 -8.02
N SER A 110 1.38 -4.41 -7.83
CA SER A 110 1.24 -3.22 -7.01
C SER A 110 1.28 -3.50 -5.50
N VAL A 111 1.24 -4.78 -5.11
CA VAL A 111 1.32 -5.23 -3.71
C VAL A 111 2.62 -5.95 -3.42
N ILE A 112 3.49 -5.33 -2.62
CA ILE A 112 4.71 -5.98 -2.12
C ILE A 112 4.37 -6.66 -0.79
N LYS A 113 4.66 -7.96 -0.69
CA LYS A 113 4.39 -8.79 0.50
C LYS A 113 5.70 -9.25 1.14
N HIS A 114 5.60 -9.88 2.30
CA HIS A 114 6.71 -10.44 3.07
C HIS A 114 7.71 -9.42 3.61
N LEU A 115 7.20 -8.23 3.97
CA LEU A 115 8.02 -7.15 4.49
C LEU A 115 8.19 -7.25 6.00
N GLU A 116 9.32 -6.74 6.47
CA GLU A 116 9.65 -6.56 7.88
C GLU A 116 9.19 -5.17 8.38
N ALA A 117 9.19 -4.98 9.70
CA ALA A 117 8.77 -3.70 10.27
C ALA A 117 9.91 -2.70 10.08
N ALA A 118 9.78 -1.88 9.06
CA ALA A 118 10.77 -0.90 8.70
C ALA A 118 10.13 0.28 7.97
N LYS A 119 10.95 1.32 7.77
CA LYS A 119 10.62 2.45 6.90
C LYS A 119 11.16 2.15 5.50
N TYR A 120 10.26 2.14 4.52
CA TYR A 120 10.57 1.81 3.13
C TYR A 120 10.48 3.05 2.24
N ASN A 121 11.44 3.18 1.33
CA ASN A 121 11.37 4.14 0.23
C ASN A 121 10.86 3.39 -1.01
N CYS A 122 9.60 3.60 -1.35
CA CYS A 122 8.94 2.92 -2.46
C CYS A 122 9.05 3.78 -3.71
N ARG A 123 9.26 3.13 -4.86
CA ARG A 123 9.33 3.75 -6.17
C ARG A 123 8.39 3.05 -7.13
N ILE A 124 7.73 3.83 -7.99
CA ILE A 124 6.92 3.32 -9.08
C ILE A 124 7.45 3.98 -10.34
N THR A 125 7.86 3.17 -11.32
CA THR A 125 8.50 3.62 -12.57
C THR A 125 7.63 3.20 -13.73
N ASP A 126 7.40 4.09 -14.68
CA ASP A 126 6.65 3.81 -15.90
C ASP A 126 7.56 3.29 -17.03
N SER A 127 7.00 2.98 -18.20
CA SER A 127 7.77 2.44 -19.32
C SER A 127 8.75 3.44 -19.95
N ASN A 128 8.53 4.74 -19.73
CA ASN A 128 9.38 5.82 -20.22
C ASN A 128 10.54 6.13 -19.26
N GLY A 129 10.53 5.51 -18.08
CA GLY A 129 11.54 5.69 -17.04
C GLY A 129 11.25 6.86 -16.10
N ASP A 130 10.07 7.49 -16.21
CA ASP A 130 9.59 8.45 -15.24
C ASP A 130 9.16 7.71 -13.96
N TYR A 131 9.39 8.32 -12.79
CA TYR A 131 9.13 7.67 -11.53
C TYR A 131 8.58 8.61 -10.46
N VAL A 132 7.78 8.04 -9.57
CA VAL A 132 7.31 8.67 -8.33
C VAL A 132 7.82 7.88 -7.13
N GLU A 133 8.10 8.58 -6.04
CA GLU A 133 8.57 7.98 -4.80
C GLU A 133 7.65 8.34 -3.64
N GLY A 134 7.58 7.43 -2.68
CA GLY A 134 6.85 7.64 -1.44
C GLY A 134 7.48 6.87 -0.30
N ILE A 135 7.42 7.45 0.89
CA ILE A 135 7.98 6.84 2.09
C ILE A 135 6.84 6.35 2.95
N ILE A 136 6.89 5.08 3.35
CA ILE A 136 5.92 4.48 4.27
C ILE A 136 6.61 3.63 5.32
N THR A 137 5.97 3.50 6.49
CA THR A 137 6.48 2.68 7.59
C THR A 137 5.54 1.51 7.82
N VAL A 138 6.05 0.30 7.63
CA VAL A 138 5.40 -0.93 8.11
C VAL A 138 5.69 -1.04 9.60
N LYS A 139 4.65 -1.05 10.44
CA LYS A 139 4.80 -1.14 11.89
C LYS A 139 4.59 -2.58 12.36
N LYS A 140 5.10 -2.90 13.55
CA LYS A 140 4.63 -4.06 14.31
C LYS A 140 3.35 -3.66 15.04
N GLU A 141 2.27 -4.39 14.81
CA GLU A 141 1.07 -4.27 15.63
C GLU A 141 1.13 -5.29 16.76
N TRP A 142 1.63 -4.87 17.91
CA TRP A 142 1.77 -5.67 19.13
C TRP A 142 0.45 -6.26 19.66
N ARG A 143 -0.70 -5.87 19.10
CA ARG A 143 -2.03 -6.27 19.55
C ARG A 143 -2.34 -7.75 19.41
N TYR A 144 -1.59 -8.49 18.60
CA TYR A 144 -1.93 -9.89 18.27
C TYR A 144 -0.96 -10.93 18.81
N CYS A 145 0.13 -10.52 19.48
CA CYS A 145 1.22 -11.44 19.78
C CYS A 145 1.83 -11.25 21.17
N SER A 146 1.13 -10.67 22.13
CA SER A 146 1.64 -10.61 23.51
C SER A 146 1.93 -12.02 24.05
N ILE A 147 1.06 -12.97 23.71
CA ILE A 147 1.23 -14.39 24.00
C ILE A 147 0.91 -15.26 22.79
N PHE A 148 1.60 -16.39 22.68
CA PHE A 148 1.30 -17.49 21.76
C PHE A 148 0.93 -18.73 22.57
N VAL A 149 -0.21 -19.34 22.25
CA VAL A 149 -0.69 -20.56 22.89
C VAL A 149 -0.63 -21.71 21.89
N PRO A 150 0.16 -22.78 22.13
CA PRO A 150 0.24 -23.93 21.24
C PRO A 150 -1.14 -24.61 21.03
N SER A 151 -1.31 -25.35 19.93
CA SER A 151 -2.55 -26.11 19.68
C SER A 151 -2.47 -27.57 20.13
N ALA A 152 -1.25 -28.07 20.38
CA ALA A 152 -1.01 -29.47 20.77
C ALA A 152 0.28 -29.61 21.57
N PHE A 153 0.35 -30.69 22.35
CA PHE A 153 1.55 -31.09 23.09
C PHE A 153 1.57 -32.61 23.29
N SER A 154 2.76 -33.17 23.55
CA SER A 154 3.04 -34.60 23.61
C SER A 154 3.78 -34.94 24.90
N PRO A 155 3.08 -35.17 26.04
CA PRO A 155 3.73 -35.53 27.30
C PRO A 155 4.20 -37.00 27.27
N ASN A 156 5.28 -37.26 26.52
CA ASN A 156 5.88 -38.59 26.30
C ASN A 156 7.28 -38.72 26.97
N GLY A 157 7.82 -37.63 27.51
CA GLY A 157 9.09 -37.60 28.25
C GLY A 157 10.34 -37.47 27.37
N ASP A 158 10.21 -37.07 26.11
CA ASP A 158 11.35 -36.89 25.20
C ASP A 158 12.03 -35.51 25.32
N GLY A 159 11.50 -34.63 26.17
CA GLY A 159 11.95 -33.25 26.39
C GLY A 159 11.35 -32.24 25.41
N LEU A 160 10.57 -32.68 24.42
CA LEU A 160 9.99 -31.86 23.37
C LEU A 160 8.47 -31.80 23.51
N ASN A 161 7.95 -30.58 23.76
CA ASN A 161 6.51 -30.34 23.91
C ASN A 161 5.84 -31.22 25.00
N ASP A 162 6.59 -31.61 26.03
CA ASP A 162 6.05 -32.37 27.17
C ASP A 162 5.12 -31.56 28.07
N VAL A 163 5.28 -30.24 28.05
CA VAL A 163 4.52 -29.32 28.91
C VAL A 163 3.82 -28.30 28.03
N PHE A 164 2.49 -28.31 28.06
CA PHE A 164 1.68 -27.28 27.48
C PHE A 164 1.79 -25.99 28.30
N ARG A 165 2.41 -24.96 27.72
CA ARG A 165 2.54 -23.63 28.32
C ARG A 165 2.41 -22.54 27.28
N VAL A 166 2.02 -21.37 27.74
CA VAL A 166 1.97 -20.14 26.95
C VAL A 166 3.41 -19.67 26.67
N LYS A 167 3.66 -19.19 25.44
CA LYS A 167 4.90 -18.49 25.09
C LYS A 167 4.65 -16.98 25.13
N ILE A 168 5.35 -16.28 26.00
CA ILE A 168 5.24 -14.83 26.14
C ILE A 168 6.22 -14.16 25.16
N GLN A 169 5.75 -13.14 24.42
CA GLN A 169 6.60 -12.35 23.51
C GLN A 169 6.58 -10.84 23.84
N ASP A 170 5.84 -10.42 24.86
CA ASP A 170 5.71 -9.03 25.30
C ASP A 170 5.59 -8.96 26.83
N ASP A 171 5.68 -7.77 27.41
CA ASP A 171 5.44 -7.59 28.84
C ASP A 171 3.95 -7.77 29.15
N ILE A 172 3.63 -8.69 30.06
CA ILE A 172 2.27 -8.99 30.49
C ILE A 172 2.19 -9.03 32.02
N SER A 173 1.04 -8.66 32.56
CA SER A 173 0.74 -8.76 34.00
C SER A 173 -0.62 -9.41 34.23
N GLU A 174 -0.92 -9.78 35.48
CA GLU A 174 -2.23 -10.37 35.86
C GLU A 174 -2.59 -11.62 35.03
N PHE A 175 -1.59 -12.45 34.72
CA PHE A 175 -1.78 -13.68 33.97
C PHE A 175 -2.63 -14.69 34.74
N HIS A 176 -3.57 -15.33 34.05
CA HIS A 176 -4.37 -16.42 34.57
C HIS A 176 -4.69 -17.39 33.43
N MET A 177 -4.29 -18.64 33.58
CA MET A 177 -4.54 -19.73 32.63
C MET A 177 -5.38 -20.81 33.28
N LEU A 178 -6.39 -21.25 32.53
CA LEU A 178 -7.31 -22.32 32.89
C LEU A 178 -7.35 -23.33 31.75
N ILE A 179 -7.32 -24.62 32.08
CA ILE A 179 -7.50 -25.71 31.12
C ILE A 179 -8.63 -26.60 31.62
N TYR A 180 -9.52 -26.97 30.72
CA TYR A 180 -10.68 -27.80 30.98
C TYR A 180 -10.66 -29.05 30.12
N ASP A 181 -11.22 -30.14 30.64
CA ASP A 181 -11.58 -31.28 29.82
C ASP A 181 -12.74 -30.93 28.86
N ARG A 182 -13.09 -31.87 27.97
CA ARG A 182 -14.22 -31.72 27.03
C ARG A 182 -15.59 -31.59 27.71
N TRP A 183 -15.69 -31.85 29.01
CA TRP A 183 -16.92 -31.77 29.80
C TRP A 183 -17.00 -30.47 30.62
N GLY A 184 -15.95 -29.64 30.59
CA GLY A 184 -15.87 -28.38 31.33
C GLY A 184 -15.31 -28.52 32.75
N HIS A 185 -14.78 -29.68 33.14
CA HIS A 185 -14.07 -29.80 34.42
C HIS A 185 -12.70 -29.14 34.32
N LEU A 186 -12.35 -28.34 35.33
CA LEU A 186 -11.03 -27.71 35.43
C LEU A 186 -9.97 -28.78 35.71
N VAL A 187 -8.95 -28.85 34.85
CA VAL A 187 -7.87 -29.84 34.94
C VAL A 187 -6.52 -29.21 35.30
N PHE A 188 -6.36 -27.92 35.02
CA PHE A 188 -5.17 -27.16 35.35
C PHE A 188 -5.50 -25.67 35.51
N GLU A 189 -4.84 -25.02 36.46
CA GLU A 189 -4.92 -23.58 36.68
C GLU A 189 -3.54 -23.02 37.05
N SER A 190 -3.18 -21.87 36.50
CA SER A 190 -1.96 -21.16 36.89
C SER A 190 -2.10 -19.65 36.77
N HIS A 191 -1.52 -18.91 37.71
CA HIS A 191 -1.30 -17.46 37.63
C HIS A 191 0.16 -17.12 37.26
N ASP A 192 1.03 -18.12 37.17
CA ASP A 192 2.41 -17.99 36.74
C ASP A 192 2.54 -18.45 35.27
N PRO A 193 2.90 -17.55 34.33
CA PRO A 193 2.99 -17.88 32.92
C PRO A 193 4.19 -18.77 32.58
N THR A 194 5.12 -19.00 33.51
CA THR A 194 6.22 -19.96 33.34
C THR A 194 5.80 -21.39 33.63
N LYS A 195 4.67 -21.58 34.32
CA LYS A 195 4.08 -22.90 34.58
C LYS A 195 3.23 -23.35 33.41
N GLY A 196 3.15 -24.66 33.25
CA GLY A 196 2.32 -25.29 32.25
C GLY A 196 1.81 -26.63 32.72
N TRP A 197 0.93 -27.21 31.91
CA TRP A 197 0.31 -28.49 32.16
C TRP A 197 1.09 -29.60 31.47
N ASP A 198 1.50 -30.59 32.24
CA ASP A 198 2.25 -31.77 31.78
C ASP A 198 1.33 -32.93 31.36
N GLY A 199 0.02 -32.69 31.26
CA GLY A 199 -0.96 -33.72 30.92
C GLY A 199 -1.33 -34.64 32.09
N THR A 200 -1.07 -34.23 33.33
CA THR A 200 -1.48 -34.95 34.54
C THR A 200 -2.58 -34.22 35.32
N GLN A 201 -3.44 -34.97 36.00
CA GLN A 201 -4.37 -34.46 37.00
C GLN A 201 -4.09 -35.17 38.31
N GLY A 202 -3.31 -34.51 39.18
CA GLY A 202 -2.75 -35.15 40.36
C GLY A 202 -1.76 -36.25 39.97
N SER A 203 -2.03 -37.49 40.34
CA SER A 203 -1.19 -38.65 39.99
C SER A 203 -1.62 -39.36 38.70
N LEU A 204 -2.77 -38.98 38.11
CA LEU A 204 -3.34 -39.66 36.95
C LEU A 204 -2.94 -38.97 35.65
N GLN A 205 -2.60 -39.75 34.64
CA GLN A 205 -2.40 -39.23 33.28
C GLN A 205 -3.75 -38.90 32.65
N ALA A 206 -3.89 -37.67 32.18
CA ALA A 206 -5.09 -37.22 31.50
C ALA A 206 -5.19 -37.92 30.11
N PRO A 207 -6.37 -38.34 29.62
CA PRO A 207 -6.50 -39.03 28.34
C PRO A 207 -5.95 -38.25 27.14
N ALA A 208 -5.45 -38.94 26.11
CA ALA A 208 -5.16 -38.34 24.81
C ALA A 208 -6.47 -37.89 24.15
N ASN A 209 -6.73 -36.59 24.17
CA ASN A 209 -8.01 -36.02 23.79
C ASN A 209 -7.87 -34.52 23.52
N THR A 210 -8.99 -33.92 23.17
CA THR A 210 -9.18 -32.49 23.08
C THR A 210 -9.58 -31.89 24.42
N TYR A 211 -8.92 -30.79 24.77
CA TYR A 211 -9.12 -29.96 25.95
C TYR A 211 -9.44 -28.53 25.52
N LEU A 212 -10.06 -27.76 26.39
CA LEU A 212 -10.32 -26.34 26.18
C LEU A 212 -9.37 -25.54 27.07
N TRP A 213 -8.89 -24.40 26.59
CA TRP A 213 -8.07 -23.50 27.40
C TRP A 213 -8.61 -22.08 27.32
N ALA A 214 -8.42 -21.33 28.41
CA ALA A 214 -8.66 -19.90 28.48
C ALA A 214 -7.48 -19.24 29.19
N VAL A 215 -7.04 -18.10 28.66
CA VAL A 215 -5.98 -17.27 29.25
C VAL A 215 -6.47 -15.83 29.31
N THR A 216 -6.34 -15.21 30.46
CA THR A 216 -6.54 -13.77 30.66
C THR A 216 -5.26 -13.12 31.17
N TYR A 217 -5.00 -11.89 30.73
CA TYR A 217 -3.83 -11.10 31.15
C TYR A 217 -4.03 -9.62 30.79
N LEU A 218 -3.26 -8.74 31.44
CA LEU A 218 -3.03 -7.36 31.02
C LEU A 218 -1.84 -7.30 30.06
N ASP A 219 -2.02 -6.67 28.89
CA ASP A 219 -0.93 -6.41 27.96
C ASP A 219 0.04 -5.31 28.45
N ASN A 220 1.05 -4.99 27.64
CA ASN A 220 2.02 -3.93 27.95
C ASN A 220 1.42 -2.52 28.05
N LYS A 221 0.18 -2.31 27.57
CA LYS A 221 -0.60 -1.08 27.71
C LYS A 221 -1.57 -1.13 28.89
N LYS A 222 -1.51 -2.17 29.71
CA LYS A 222 -2.44 -2.44 30.81
C LYS A 222 -3.88 -2.60 30.34
N GLN A 223 -4.06 -3.16 29.13
CA GLN A 223 -5.37 -3.50 28.59
C GLN A 223 -5.70 -4.97 28.87
N ASP A 224 -6.91 -5.22 29.38
CA ASP A 224 -7.46 -6.56 29.56
C ASP A 224 -7.52 -7.32 28.23
N THR A 225 -6.89 -8.50 28.21
CA THR A 225 -6.89 -9.40 27.07
C THR A 225 -7.36 -10.78 27.50
N LYS A 226 -8.20 -11.40 26.67
CA LYS A 226 -8.66 -12.78 26.83
C LYS A 226 -8.43 -13.55 25.54
N GLN A 227 -7.82 -14.72 25.67
CA GLN A 227 -7.68 -15.70 24.60
C GLN A 227 -8.28 -17.02 25.06
N GLN A 228 -8.86 -17.77 24.13
CA GLN A 228 -9.39 -19.09 24.40
C GLN A 228 -9.28 -19.95 23.15
N GLY A 229 -9.21 -21.25 23.34
CA GLY A 229 -9.06 -22.16 22.22
C GLY A 229 -9.10 -23.61 22.62
N VAL A 230 -8.68 -24.42 21.66
CA VAL A 230 -8.66 -25.87 21.77
C VAL A 230 -7.21 -26.33 21.86
N LEU A 231 -6.96 -27.30 22.75
CA LEU A 231 -5.69 -27.97 22.94
C LEU A 231 -5.87 -29.45 22.65
N THR A 232 -4.95 -30.06 21.90
CA THR A 232 -4.91 -31.51 21.69
C THR A 232 -3.75 -32.13 22.47
N LEU A 233 -4.05 -33.08 23.35
CA LEU A 233 -3.04 -33.93 23.98
C LEU A 233 -2.85 -35.17 23.10
N VAL A 234 -1.63 -35.40 22.64
CA VAL A 234 -1.24 -36.60 21.87
C VAL A 234 -0.26 -37.45 22.67
N ARG A 235 -0.23 -38.76 22.42
CA ARG A 235 0.76 -39.70 22.97
C ARG A 235 1.10 -40.77 21.94
#